data_AF-A0ABD5VI60-F1
#
_entry.id   AF-A0ABD5VI60-F1
#
_cell.length_a   1.000
_cell.length_b   1.000
_cell.length_c   1.000
_cell.angle_alpha   90.00
_cell.angle_beta   90.00
_cell.angle_gamma   90.00
#
_symmetry.space_group_name_H-M   'P 1'
#
loop_
_entity.id
_entity.type
_entity.pdbx_description
1 polymer ?
#
loop_
_entity_poly.entity_id
_entity_poly.type
_entity_poly.pdbx_seq_one_letter_code
_entity_poly.pdbx_strand_id
1 'polypeptide(L)'
;MLKRDSPQTVLLALVIIGLISVFAGIAWFVGGIAGMQFAGVVTSGFLTAALVVLYFRQTSLLKDQINLRAQELNRDVRQSHTETLRERVYAWLGTDDVPRTIDSVDEIIDSSKRRLPKVTAVDIEPPEESIYSNHSPEDFGAVPFGLEDDRYFVDLLENHAPGLKEKKDDIEAGQSTFAELRNQFVEEFEGSSLKRESLTIEPDVDLSRWVFESLVKVERGRSDDWNEELKPVRDGFEDRNNPDRANGEIRFSYGGMTHRWMFQITTDEGNIEDVSEDEARSLAIEALRQTVDQVDSEDQPYQKALDAAETLDTLEEEIHELRMELIEYAGRPVFPGDCDYLDEAAIEGAESR
;
A
#
# COMPACT_ATOMS: atom_id res chain seq x y z
N MET A 1 45.48 9.06 31.68
CA MET A 1 45.09 7.70 31.26
C MET A 1 45.39 6.75 32.43
N LEU A 2 44.45 6.63 33.37
CA LEU A 2 44.56 5.69 34.49
C LEU A 2 44.25 4.30 33.93
N LYS A 3 45.24 3.39 34.00
CA LYS A 3 45.10 2.00 33.61
C LYS A 3 44.02 1.40 34.52
N ARG A 4 42.84 1.14 33.97
CA ARG A 4 41.72 0.50 34.67
C ARG A 4 42.20 -0.92 35.01
N ASP A 5 42.69 -1.10 36.23
CA ASP A 5 43.11 -2.42 36.70
C ASP A 5 41.95 -3.38 36.48
N SER A 6 42.21 -4.45 35.72
CA SER A 6 41.15 -5.39 35.38
C SER A 6 40.63 -6.01 36.68
N PRO A 7 39.33 -6.33 36.79
CA PRO A 7 38.79 -6.99 38.00
C PRO A 7 39.54 -8.29 38.34
N GLN A 8 40.21 -8.91 37.36
CA GLN A 8 41.09 -10.06 37.56
C GLN A 8 42.40 -9.71 38.27
N THR A 9 42.94 -8.50 38.09
CA THR A 9 44.18 -8.05 38.76
C THR A 9 43.95 -7.81 40.24
N VAL A 10 42.81 -7.22 40.61
CA VAL A 10 42.39 -7.02 42.01
C VAL A 10 42.11 -8.36 42.69
N LEU A 11 41.49 -9.31 41.99
CA LEU A 11 41.23 -10.66 42.48
C LEU A 11 42.54 -11.43 42.76
N LEU A 12 43.48 -11.38 41.83
CA LEU A 12 44.79 -12.02 41.99
C LEU A 12 45.53 -11.44 43.21
N ALA A 13 45.50 -10.11 43.36
CA ALA A 13 46.12 -9.44 44.51
C ALA A 13 45.51 -9.88 45.85
N LEU A 14 44.18 -9.98 45.95
CA LEU A 14 43.50 -10.42 47.17
C LEU A 14 43.75 -11.90 47.49
N VAL A 15 43.80 -12.77 46.49
CA VAL A 15 44.16 -14.20 46.66
C VAL A 15 45.62 -14.33 47.10
N ILE A 16 46.53 -13.56 46.51
CA ILE A 16 47.94 -13.53 46.90
C ILE A 16 48.09 -13.03 48.34
N ILE A 17 47.39 -11.96 48.73
CA ILE A 17 47.41 -11.45 50.12
C ILE A 17 46.85 -12.50 51.08
N GLY A 18 45.76 -13.19 50.71
CA GLY A 18 45.21 -14.31 51.48
C GLY A 18 46.19 -15.46 51.66
N LEU A 19 46.86 -15.89 50.58
CA LEU A 19 47.88 -16.95 50.60
C LEU A 19 49.11 -16.56 51.43
N ILE A 20 49.59 -15.32 51.28
CA ILE A 20 50.70 -14.78 52.07
C ILE A 20 50.33 -14.76 53.56
N SER A 21 49.11 -14.37 53.89
CA SER A 21 48.63 -14.32 55.28
C SER A 21 48.53 -15.72 55.90
N VAL A 22 48.08 -16.72 55.13
CA VAL A 22 48.07 -18.13 55.55
C VAL A 22 49.48 -18.68 55.74
N PHE A 23 50.40 -18.41 54.80
CA PHE A 23 51.80 -18.85 54.91
C PHE A 23 52.53 -18.17 56.06
N ALA A 24 52.32 -16.87 56.27
CA ALA A 24 52.87 -16.13 57.41
C ALA A 24 52.32 -16.69 58.73
N GLY A 25 51.03 -17.04 58.79
CA GLY A 25 50.44 -17.70 59.94
C GLY A 25 51.03 -19.08 60.23
N ILE A 26 51.25 -19.91 59.20
CA ILE A 26 51.86 -21.24 59.33
C ILE A 26 53.33 -21.13 59.78
N ALA A 27 54.09 -20.18 59.21
CA ALA A 27 55.48 -19.93 59.61
C ALA A 27 55.59 -19.46 61.06
N TRP A 28 54.63 -18.64 61.54
CA TRP A 28 54.54 -18.24 62.94
C TRP A 28 54.16 -19.41 63.87
N PHE A 29 53.28 -20.32 63.42
CA PHE A 29 52.84 -21.49 64.18
C PHE A 29 53.96 -22.50 64.44
N VAL A 30 54.87 -22.70 63.49
CA VAL A 30 56.04 -23.58 63.65
C VAL A 30 57.11 -22.94 64.58
N GLY A 31 57.04 -21.63 64.84
CA GLY A 31 58.06 -20.87 65.54
C GLY A 31 57.80 -20.48 67.01
N GLY A 32 56.59 -20.61 67.57
CA GLY A 32 56.38 -20.18 68.97
C GLY A 32 54.97 -20.29 69.55
N ILE A 33 54.91 -20.50 70.87
CA ILE A 33 53.74 -20.77 71.71
C ILE A 33 52.77 -19.57 71.74
N ALA A 34 51.62 -19.64 71.05
CA ALA A 34 50.36 -18.94 71.40
C ALA A 34 49.21 -19.33 70.43
N GLY A 35 48.42 -20.34 70.78
CA GLY A 35 47.35 -20.90 69.94
C GLY A 35 46.04 -20.09 69.81
N MET A 36 45.93 -18.87 70.35
CA MET A 36 44.65 -18.13 70.37
C MET A 36 44.54 -16.96 69.36
N GLN A 37 45.64 -16.39 68.86
CA GLN A 37 45.56 -15.31 67.85
C GLN A 37 45.46 -15.84 66.40
N PHE A 38 45.78 -17.12 66.19
CA PHE A 38 45.71 -17.77 64.88
C PHE A 38 44.27 -17.99 64.39
N ALA A 39 43.36 -18.30 65.32
CA ALA A 39 41.95 -18.52 64.98
C ALA A 39 41.31 -17.27 64.37
N GLY A 40 41.66 -16.06 64.85
CA GLY A 40 41.12 -14.79 64.36
C GLY A 40 41.53 -14.44 62.94
N VAL A 41 42.79 -14.70 62.57
CA VAL A 41 43.32 -14.39 61.22
C VAL A 41 42.80 -15.35 60.16
N VAL A 42 42.69 -16.64 60.50
CA VAL A 42 42.13 -17.65 59.59
C VAL A 42 40.63 -17.43 59.40
N THR A 43 39.88 -17.12 60.47
CA THR A 43 38.45 -16.81 60.35
C THR A 43 38.18 -15.52 59.57
N SER A 44 39.00 -14.47 59.73
CA SER A 44 38.86 -13.24 58.93
C SER A 44 39.17 -13.45 57.46
N GLY A 45 40.17 -14.29 57.14
CA GLY A 45 40.49 -14.67 55.75
C GLY A 45 39.34 -15.45 55.09
N PHE A 46 38.75 -16.39 55.82
CA PHE A 46 37.61 -17.17 55.34
C PHE A 46 36.36 -16.30 55.13
N LEU A 47 36.08 -15.37 56.05
CA LEU A 47 34.99 -14.40 55.94
C LEU A 47 35.17 -13.48 54.73
N THR A 48 36.39 -12.99 54.49
CA THR A 48 36.67 -12.11 53.36
C THR A 48 36.52 -12.85 52.03
N ALA A 49 37.03 -14.09 51.94
CA ALA A 49 36.84 -14.93 50.76
C ALA A 49 35.35 -15.27 50.52
N ALA A 50 34.61 -15.58 51.58
CA ALA A 50 33.17 -15.82 51.51
C ALA A 50 32.40 -14.57 51.04
N LEU A 51 32.77 -13.38 51.51
CA LEU A 51 32.19 -12.11 51.08
C LEU A 51 32.48 -11.82 49.59
N VAL A 52 33.70 -12.10 49.11
CA VAL A 52 34.04 -11.95 47.69
C VAL A 52 33.24 -12.92 46.83
N VAL A 53 33.09 -14.18 47.24
CA VAL A 53 32.28 -15.17 46.53
C VAL A 53 30.80 -14.76 46.51
N LEU A 54 30.27 -14.28 47.64
CA LEU A 54 28.89 -13.79 47.73
C LEU A 54 28.68 -12.55 46.85
N TYR A 55 29.62 -11.61 46.86
CA TYR A 55 29.61 -10.43 45.99
C TYR A 55 29.62 -10.82 44.50
N PHE A 56 30.48 -11.77 44.10
CA PHE A 56 30.49 -12.27 42.73
C PHE A 56 29.17 -12.94 42.34
N ARG A 57 28.63 -13.79 43.22
CA ARG A 57 27.32 -14.43 42.99
C ARG A 57 26.19 -13.40 42.88
N GLN A 58 26.24 -12.33 43.67
CA GLN A 58 25.28 -11.23 43.57
C GLN A 58 25.43 -10.47 42.24
N THR A 59 26.66 -10.19 41.80
CA THR A 59 26.89 -9.51 40.52
C THR A 59 26.55 -10.39 39.30
N SER A 60 26.74 -11.70 39.36
CA SER A 60 26.32 -12.59 38.27
C SER A 60 24.79 -12.67 38.21
N LEU A 61 24.12 -12.81 39.35
CA LEU A 61 22.65 -12.81 39.40
C LEU A 61 22.05 -11.48 38.91
N LEU A 62 22.67 -10.35 39.22
CA LEU A 62 22.24 -9.05 38.71
C LEU A 62 22.43 -8.95 37.19
N LYS A 63 23.54 -9.44 36.64
CA LYS A 63 23.74 -9.49 35.18
C LYS A 63 22.73 -10.40 34.49
N ASP A 64 22.44 -11.56 35.08
CA ASP A 64 21.45 -12.50 34.54
C ASP A 64 20.05 -11.89 34.57
N GLN A 65 19.68 -11.17 35.64
CA GLN A 65 18.41 -10.43 35.72
C GLN A 65 18.32 -9.28 34.72
N ILE A 66 19.41 -8.54 34.50
CA ILE A 66 19.47 -7.48 33.49
C ILE A 66 19.29 -8.07 32.09
N ASN A 67 19.98 -9.18 31.79
CA ASN A 67 19.87 -9.84 30.50
C ASN A 67 18.48 -10.44 30.25
N LEU A 68 17.89 -11.10 31.25
CA LEU A 68 16.52 -11.64 31.14
C LEU A 68 15.50 -10.52 30.95
N ARG A 69 15.64 -9.43 31.70
CA ARG A 69 14.75 -8.27 31.56
C ARG A 69 14.93 -7.55 30.22
N ALA A 70 16.15 -7.46 29.71
CA ALA A 70 16.40 -6.93 28.38
C ALA A 70 15.79 -7.84 27.29
N GLN A 71 15.82 -9.15 27.47
CA GLN A 71 15.15 -10.10 26.56
C GLN A 71 13.63 -9.99 26.61
N GLU A 72 13.04 -9.87 27.80
CA GLU A 72 11.59 -9.66 27.97
C GLU A 72 11.14 -8.31 27.40
N LEU A 73 11.85 -7.22 27.70
CA LEU A 73 11.55 -5.89 27.14
C LEU A 73 11.63 -5.89 25.62
N ASN A 74 12.67 -6.50 25.05
CA ASN A 74 12.83 -6.60 23.61
C ASN A 74 11.73 -7.44 22.97
N ARG A 75 11.26 -8.50 23.64
CA ARG A 75 10.10 -9.28 23.21
C ARG A 75 8.81 -8.45 23.19
N ASP A 76 8.52 -7.72 24.28
CA ASP A 76 7.31 -6.90 24.40
C ASP A 76 7.30 -5.76 23.38
N VAL A 77 8.45 -5.09 23.18
CA VAL A 77 8.61 -4.03 22.17
C VAL A 77 8.39 -4.57 20.76
N ARG A 78 9.02 -5.71 20.41
CA ARG A 78 8.81 -6.37 19.10
C ARG A 78 7.36 -6.76 18.89
N GLN A 79 6.69 -7.25 19.93
CA GLN A 79 5.29 -7.63 19.84
C GLN A 79 4.38 -6.40 19.64
N SER A 80 4.61 -5.33 20.39
CA SER A 80 3.87 -4.07 20.26
C SER A 80 4.08 -3.43 18.89
N HIS A 81 5.31 -3.43 18.39
CA HIS A 81 5.65 -2.89 17.07
C HIS A 81 5.02 -3.74 15.96
N THR A 82 5.12 -5.07 16.06
CA THR A 82 4.41 -6.00 15.16
C THR A 82 2.89 -5.75 15.15
N GLU A 83 2.26 -5.53 16.31
CA GLU A 83 0.83 -5.22 16.38
C GLU A 83 0.51 -3.90 15.67
N THR A 84 1.34 -2.89 15.85
CA THR A 84 1.18 -1.58 15.21
C THR A 84 1.28 -1.70 13.69
N LEU A 85 2.27 -2.45 13.18
CA LEU A 85 2.39 -2.72 11.74
C LEU A 85 1.18 -3.51 11.21
N ARG A 86 0.71 -4.50 11.97
CA ARG A 86 -0.47 -5.29 11.61
C ARG A 86 -1.73 -4.44 11.52
N GLU A 87 -1.93 -3.49 12.45
CA GLU A 87 -3.04 -2.53 12.38
C GLU A 87 -3.01 -1.73 11.07
N ARG A 88 -1.82 -1.37 10.56
CA ARG A 88 -1.69 -0.67 9.27
C ARG A 88 -2.02 -1.55 8.07
N VAL A 89 -1.62 -2.83 8.11
CA VAL A 89 -2.03 -3.82 7.10
C VAL A 89 -3.56 -3.95 7.07
N TYR A 90 -4.23 -4.04 8.23
CA TYR A 90 -5.69 -4.09 8.29
C TYR A 90 -6.36 -2.79 7.84
N ALA A 91 -5.75 -1.65 8.15
CA ALA A 91 -6.22 -0.35 7.70
C ALA A 91 -6.18 -0.21 6.17
N TRP A 92 -5.18 -0.82 5.51
CA TRP A 92 -5.09 -0.90 4.05
C TRP A 92 -6.10 -1.92 3.48
N LEU A 93 -6.26 -3.08 4.11
CA LEU A 93 -7.29 -4.07 3.75
C LEU A 93 -8.72 -3.56 3.90
N GLY A 94 -8.95 -2.51 4.70
CA GLY A 94 -10.29 -1.95 4.92
C GLY A 94 -11.15 -2.74 5.91
N THR A 95 -10.52 -3.42 6.86
CA THR A 95 -11.21 -4.11 7.95
C THR A 95 -11.13 -3.26 9.22
N ASP A 96 -12.29 -2.94 9.82
CA ASP A 96 -12.35 -2.05 10.98
C ASP A 96 -11.90 -2.74 12.29
N ASP A 97 -11.99 -4.07 12.35
CA ASP A 97 -11.64 -4.86 13.52
C ASP A 97 -10.48 -5.80 13.17
N VAL A 98 -9.37 -5.69 13.91
CA VAL A 98 -8.30 -6.71 13.92
C VAL A 98 -8.92 -8.01 14.41
N PRO A 99 -9.14 -9.03 13.54
CA PRO A 99 -9.71 -10.29 13.99
C PRO A 99 -8.70 -10.92 14.96
N ARG A 100 -9.12 -11.16 16.21
CA ARG A 100 -8.27 -11.83 17.21
C ARG A 100 -7.88 -13.24 16.78
N THR A 101 -8.64 -13.81 15.85
CA THR A 101 -8.39 -15.05 15.13
C THR A 101 -8.86 -14.86 13.68
N ILE A 102 -8.00 -15.14 12.70
CA ILE A 102 -8.42 -15.26 11.30
C ILE A 102 -9.09 -16.64 11.17
N ASP A 103 -10.38 -16.72 11.50
CA ASP A 103 -11.10 -18.00 11.49
C ASP A 103 -11.43 -18.46 10.06
N SER A 104 -11.47 -17.55 9.08
CA SER A 104 -11.45 -17.86 7.65
C SER A 104 -10.99 -16.67 6.79
N VAL A 105 -10.30 -16.95 5.68
CA VAL A 105 -9.88 -15.96 4.69
C VAL A 105 -11.09 -15.30 4.01
N ASP A 106 -12.16 -16.07 3.81
CA ASP A 106 -13.39 -15.63 3.14
C ASP A 106 -14.13 -14.52 3.91
N GLU A 107 -14.10 -14.54 5.25
CA GLU A 107 -14.75 -13.53 6.11
C GLU A 107 -14.01 -12.19 6.09
N ILE A 108 -12.68 -12.19 5.89
CA ILE A 108 -11.88 -10.97 5.66
C ILE A 108 -12.14 -10.40 4.27
N ILE A 109 -12.29 -11.26 3.27
CA ILE A 109 -12.57 -10.85 1.90
C ILE A 109 -13.96 -10.19 1.81
N ASP A 110 -14.99 -10.75 2.44
CA ASP A 110 -16.37 -10.25 2.37
C ASP A 110 -16.61 -9.00 3.25
N SER A 111 -15.78 -8.79 4.28
CA SER A 111 -15.84 -7.61 5.17
C SER A 111 -14.92 -6.46 4.78
N SER A 112 -14.03 -6.65 3.80
CA SER A 112 -13.17 -5.58 3.29
C SER A 112 -14.02 -4.45 2.70
N LYS A 113 -14.06 -3.31 3.41
CA LYS A 113 -14.53 -2.07 2.79
C LYS A 113 -13.65 -1.75 1.59
N ARG A 114 -14.11 -0.88 0.68
CA ARG A 114 -13.43 -0.56 -0.59
C ARG A 114 -12.11 0.23 -0.41
N ARG A 115 -11.21 -0.19 0.48
CA ARG A 115 -9.91 0.45 0.77
C ARG A 115 -8.74 -0.08 -0.06
N LEU A 116 -9.03 -0.97 -0.99
CA LEU A 116 -8.13 -1.32 -2.08
C LEU A 116 -8.64 -0.66 -3.36
N PRO A 117 -7.74 -0.36 -4.32
CA PRO A 117 -8.16 0.10 -5.64
C PRO A 117 -9.12 -0.91 -6.27
N LYS A 118 -10.02 -0.41 -7.11
CA LYS A 118 -11.03 -1.26 -7.76
C LYS A 118 -10.96 -1.08 -9.27
N VAL A 119 -10.63 -2.15 -9.97
CA VAL A 119 -10.76 -2.21 -11.42
C VAL A 119 -12.25 -2.34 -11.77
N THR A 120 -12.77 -1.33 -12.45
CA THR A 120 -14.10 -1.35 -13.06
C THR A 120 -14.00 -1.96 -14.46
N ALA A 121 -15.08 -1.97 -15.24
CA ALA A 121 -15.03 -2.49 -16.61
C ALA A 121 -14.10 -1.66 -17.53
N VAL A 122 -13.95 -0.36 -17.26
CA VAL A 122 -13.31 0.61 -18.20
C VAL A 122 -12.34 1.57 -17.54
N ASP A 123 -12.12 1.46 -16.24
CA ASP A 123 -11.29 2.38 -15.47
C ASP A 123 -10.86 1.72 -14.15
N ILE A 124 -9.97 2.36 -13.43
CA ILE A 124 -9.56 1.98 -12.07
C ILE A 124 -9.94 3.10 -11.08
N GLU A 125 -10.73 2.74 -10.08
CA GLU A 125 -11.12 3.63 -8.99
C GLU A 125 -10.08 3.54 -7.86
N PRO A 126 -9.66 4.68 -7.27
CA PRO A 126 -8.80 4.68 -6.11
C PRO A 126 -9.54 4.09 -4.88
N PRO A 127 -8.81 3.71 -3.82
CA PRO A 127 -9.39 3.33 -2.54
C PRO A 127 -10.40 4.36 -2.01
N GLU A 128 -11.55 3.89 -1.52
CA GLU A 128 -12.49 4.74 -0.80
C GLU A 128 -11.87 5.29 0.48
N GLU A 129 -12.03 6.59 0.69
CA GLU A 129 -11.58 7.27 1.88
C GLU A 129 -12.47 6.93 3.08
N SER A 130 -11.87 6.34 4.10
CA SER A 130 -12.33 6.59 5.46
C SER A 130 -11.12 6.53 6.35
N ILE A 131 -10.71 7.67 6.92
CA ILE A 131 -10.24 7.96 8.29
C ILE A 131 -9.77 9.44 8.21
N TYR A 132 -10.69 10.41 8.33
CA TYR A 132 -10.44 11.86 8.54
C TYR A 132 -9.97 12.79 7.39
N SER A 133 -10.13 12.44 6.11
CA SER A 133 -9.92 13.39 4.99
C SER A 133 -11.26 13.85 4.40
N ASN A 134 -11.41 15.15 4.11
CA ASN A 134 -12.50 15.70 3.28
C ASN A 134 -11.97 16.07 1.87
N HIS A 135 -10.77 15.60 1.51
CA HIS A 135 -10.11 15.93 0.26
C HIS A 135 -9.75 14.63 -0.45
N SER A 136 -10.49 14.37 -1.54
CA SER A 136 -10.07 13.41 -2.56
C SER A 136 -8.74 13.88 -3.13
N PRO A 137 -7.70 13.04 -3.19
CA PRO A 137 -6.47 13.41 -3.89
C PRO A 137 -6.78 13.72 -5.36
N GLU A 138 -6.04 14.68 -5.94
CA GLU A 138 -6.11 14.99 -7.37
C GLU A 138 -5.55 13.84 -8.23
N ASP A 139 -4.65 13.04 -7.65
CA ASP A 139 -3.95 11.93 -8.29
C ASP A 139 -4.37 10.56 -7.72
N PHE A 140 -4.23 9.51 -8.53
CA PHE A 140 -4.49 8.13 -8.11
C PHE A 140 -3.40 7.62 -7.16
N GLY A 141 -3.80 6.95 -6.08
CA GLY A 141 -2.91 6.24 -5.16
C GLY A 141 -3.41 4.81 -4.90
N ALA A 142 -2.49 3.85 -4.83
CA ALA A 142 -2.85 2.45 -4.51
C ALA A 142 -3.15 2.24 -3.01
N VAL A 143 -2.75 3.20 -2.19
CA VAL A 143 -2.92 3.23 -0.73
C VAL A 143 -4.02 4.23 -0.37
N PRO A 144 -4.82 3.97 0.66
CA PRO A 144 -5.70 5.00 1.22
C PRO A 144 -4.91 6.23 1.68
N PHE A 145 -5.32 7.42 1.23
CA PHE A 145 -4.62 8.70 1.50
C PHE A 145 -4.21 8.90 2.97
N GLY A 146 -5.06 8.52 3.93
CA GLY A 146 -4.75 8.65 5.35
C GLY A 146 -3.61 7.77 5.89
N LEU A 147 -3.11 6.83 5.10
CA LEU A 147 -1.98 5.95 5.44
C LEU A 147 -0.66 6.36 4.80
N GLU A 148 -0.69 7.12 3.69
CA GLU A 148 0.52 7.46 2.93
C GLU A 148 1.56 8.19 3.79
N ASP A 149 1.11 9.10 4.65
CA ASP A 149 1.95 9.87 5.56
C ASP A 149 2.14 9.22 6.96
N ASP A 150 1.56 8.03 7.21
CA ASP A 150 1.69 7.37 8.51
C ASP A 150 3.10 6.77 8.65
N ARG A 151 3.83 7.22 9.67
CA ARG A 151 5.22 6.79 9.92
C ARG A 151 5.40 5.27 10.05
N TYR A 152 4.41 4.54 10.59
CA TYR A 152 4.49 3.10 10.78
C TYR A 152 4.12 2.36 9.49
N PHE A 153 3.28 2.97 8.65
CA PHE A 153 3.02 2.47 7.31
C PHE A 153 4.25 2.64 6.40
N VAL A 154 4.94 3.77 6.48
CA VAL A 154 6.23 3.96 5.80
C VAL A 154 7.25 2.93 6.27
N ASP A 155 7.40 2.74 7.59
CA ASP A 155 8.28 1.70 8.18
C ASP A 155 7.92 0.29 7.69
N LEU A 156 6.62 -0.03 7.63
CA LEU A 156 6.12 -1.29 7.08
C LEU A 156 6.64 -1.50 5.66
N LEU A 157 6.45 -0.52 4.77
CA LEU A 157 6.82 -0.63 3.36
C LEU A 157 8.33 -0.63 3.13
N GLU A 158 9.10 0.13 3.91
CA GLU A 158 10.53 0.27 3.69
C GLU A 158 11.36 -0.85 4.33
N ASN A 159 10.97 -1.31 5.53
CA ASN A 159 11.82 -2.19 6.34
C ASN A 159 11.25 -3.60 6.54
N HIS A 160 9.92 -3.75 6.53
CA HIS A 160 9.28 -5.00 6.95
C HIS A 160 8.58 -5.76 5.82
N ALA A 161 8.14 -5.06 4.79
CA ALA A 161 7.36 -5.59 3.69
C ALA A 161 7.69 -4.86 2.37
N PRO A 162 8.96 -4.88 1.91
CA PRO A 162 9.34 -4.22 0.66
C PRO A 162 8.61 -4.77 -0.57
N GLY A 163 8.14 -6.03 -0.53
CA GLY A 163 7.27 -6.57 -1.58
C GLY A 163 5.91 -5.85 -1.69
N LEU A 164 5.33 -5.40 -0.57
CA LEU A 164 4.11 -4.59 -0.61
C LEU A 164 4.37 -3.20 -1.23
N LYS A 165 5.58 -2.67 -1.07
CA LYS A 165 6.00 -1.42 -1.72
C LYS A 165 6.12 -1.61 -3.24
N GLU A 166 6.75 -2.70 -3.67
CA GLU A 166 6.84 -3.07 -5.09
C GLU A 166 5.44 -3.20 -5.71
N LYS A 167 4.53 -3.95 -5.09
CA LYS A 167 3.13 -4.06 -5.54
C LYS A 167 2.39 -2.73 -5.61
N LYS A 168 2.56 -1.87 -4.61
CA LYS A 168 2.00 -0.52 -4.62
C LYS A 168 2.49 0.26 -5.85
N ASP A 169 3.81 0.29 -6.05
CA ASP A 169 4.43 1.08 -7.11
C ASP A 169 4.07 0.52 -8.50
N ASP A 170 3.95 -0.81 -8.65
CA ASP A 170 3.50 -1.47 -9.88
C ASP A 170 2.04 -1.13 -10.23
N ILE A 171 1.14 -1.09 -9.25
CA ILE A 171 -0.26 -0.70 -9.46
C ILE A 171 -0.36 0.78 -9.89
N GLU A 172 0.41 1.67 -9.27
CA GLU A 172 0.43 3.10 -9.64
C GLU A 172 1.05 3.32 -11.03
N ALA A 173 2.09 2.57 -11.39
CA ALA A 173 2.67 2.59 -12.72
C ALA A 173 1.71 2.04 -13.79
N GLY A 174 0.98 0.97 -13.49
CA GLY A 174 -0.04 0.40 -14.36
C GLY A 174 -1.21 1.37 -14.59
N GLN A 175 -1.67 2.07 -13.55
CA GLN A 175 -2.69 3.11 -13.71
C GLN A 175 -2.21 4.26 -14.58
N SER A 176 -0.96 4.69 -14.39
CA SER A 176 -0.35 5.74 -15.22
C SER A 176 -0.28 5.33 -16.69
N THR A 177 0.11 4.07 -16.94
CA THR A 177 0.16 3.48 -18.29
C THR A 177 -1.23 3.44 -18.92
N PHE A 178 -2.25 2.99 -18.19
CA PHE A 178 -3.64 2.99 -18.65
C PHE A 178 -4.13 4.40 -19.01
N ALA A 179 -3.86 5.39 -18.15
CA ALA A 179 -4.24 6.77 -18.38
C ALA A 179 -3.57 7.36 -19.62
N GLU A 180 -2.29 7.03 -19.85
CA GLU A 180 -1.54 7.43 -21.05
C GLU A 180 -2.16 6.82 -22.32
N LEU A 181 -2.44 5.51 -22.32
CA LEU A 181 -3.08 4.82 -23.46
C LEU A 181 -4.44 5.42 -23.81
N ARG A 182 -5.26 5.72 -22.79
CA ARG A 182 -6.54 6.41 -22.97
C ARG A 182 -6.36 7.78 -23.62
N ASN A 183 -5.42 8.58 -23.11
CA ASN A 183 -5.20 9.93 -23.62
C ASN A 183 -4.66 9.90 -25.06
N GLN A 184 -3.75 8.97 -25.37
CA GLN A 184 -3.25 8.76 -26.74
C GLN A 184 -4.39 8.33 -27.68
N PHE A 185 -5.24 7.40 -27.26
CA PHE A 185 -6.42 7.02 -28.05
C PHE A 185 -7.30 8.24 -28.34
N VAL A 186 -7.61 9.03 -27.31
CA VAL A 186 -8.47 10.21 -27.45
C VAL A 186 -7.86 11.29 -28.35
N GLU A 187 -6.53 11.44 -28.35
CA GLU A 187 -5.82 12.39 -29.21
C GLU A 187 -5.75 11.92 -30.67
N GLU A 188 -5.55 10.62 -30.90
CA GLU A 188 -5.43 10.03 -32.24
C GLU A 188 -6.80 9.77 -32.90
N PHE A 189 -7.85 9.55 -32.11
CA PHE A 189 -9.17 9.21 -32.61
C PHE A 189 -9.97 10.47 -32.99
N GLU A 190 -10.13 10.67 -34.30
CA GLU A 190 -10.88 11.83 -34.83
C GLU A 190 -12.39 11.58 -34.91
N GLY A 191 -12.83 10.33 -35.06
CA GLY A 191 -14.23 9.97 -35.37
C GLY A 191 -14.66 10.38 -36.79
N SER A 192 -15.86 9.98 -37.21
CA SER A 192 -16.35 10.31 -38.56
C SER A 192 -17.13 11.62 -38.61
N SER A 193 -16.72 12.51 -39.52
CA SER A 193 -17.46 13.72 -39.87
C SER A 193 -18.15 13.56 -41.22
N LEU A 194 -19.40 14.02 -41.33
CA LEU A 194 -20.18 13.93 -42.57
C LEU A 194 -20.73 15.30 -42.97
N LYS A 195 -20.76 15.56 -44.29
CA LYS A 195 -21.41 16.74 -44.86
C LYS A 195 -22.51 16.32 -45.82
N ARG A 196 -23.72 16.84 -45.61
CA ARG A 196 -24.88 16.63 -46.47
C ARG A 196 -25.59 17.97 -46.68
N GLU A 197 -25.67 18.39 -47.94
CA GLU A 197 -26.26 19.68 -48.30
C GLU A 197 -25.61 20.84 -47.51
N SER A 198 -26.39 21.58 -46.72
CA SER A 198 -25.94 22.67 -45.84
C SER A 198 -25.62 22.21 -44.40
N LEU A 199 -25.75 20.92 -44.10
CA LEU A 199 -25.51 20.34 -42.77
C LEU A 199 -24.13 19.69 -42.69
N THR A 200 -23.42 19.96 -41.61
CA THR A 200 -22.17 19.30 -41.27
C THR A 200 -22.34 18.67 -39.90
N ILE A 201 -22.05 17.37 -39.77
CA ILE A 201 -21.96 16.68 -38.50
C ILE A 201 -20.51 16.39 -38.17
N GLU A 202 -20.14 16.65 -36.93
CA GLU A 202 -18.80 16.45 -36.40
C GLU A 202 -18.90 15.70 -35.06
N PRO A 203 -17.92 14.86 -34.74
CA PRO A 203 -17.71 14.30 -33.41
C PRO A 203 -17.68 15.38 -32.32
N ASP A 204 -18.33 15.11 -31.19
CA ASP A 204 -18.25 15.95 -29.98
C ASP A 204 -17.28 15.30 -28.95
N VAL A 205 -16.96 16.03 -27.88
CA VAL A 205 -15.86 15.74 -26.95
C VAL A 205 -15.94 14.38 -26.24
N ASP A 206 -17.14 13.82 -26.08
CA ASP A 206 -17.31 12.55 -25.37
C ASP A 206 -17.29 11.33 -26.32
N LEU A 207 -17.31 11.51 -27.64
CA LEU A 207 -17.35 10.40 -28.59
C LEU A 207 -16.11 9.52 -28.46
N SER A 208 -14.92 10.12 -28.52
CA SER A 208 -13.65 9.40 -28.45
C SER A 208 -13.50 8.63 -27.15
N ARG A 209 -13.87 9.26 -26.03
CA ARG A 209 -13.88 8.62 -24.70
C ARG A 209 -14.86 7.46 -24.64
N TRP A 210 -16.08 7.62 -25.15
CA TRP A 210 -17.06 6.55 -25.19
C TRP A 210 -16.61 5.38 -26.08
N VAL A 211 -16.02 5.66 -27.24
CA VAL A 211 -15.48 4.62 -28.13
C VAL A 211 -14.40 3.83 -27.39
N PHE A 212 -13.43 4.51 -26.79
CA PHE A 212 -12.37 3.87 -26.00
C PHE A 212 -12.96 2.97 -24.89
N GLU A 213 -13.82 3.52 -24.04
CA GLU A 213 -14.44 2.78 -22.94
C GLU A 213 -15.20 1.55 -23.45
N SER A 214 -15.90 1.68 -24.57
CA SER A 214 -16.69 0.58 -25.14
C SER A 214 -15.80 -0.53 -25.72
N LEU A 215 -14.67 -0.17 -26.36
CA LEU A 215 -13.71 -1.13 -26.89
C LEU A 215 -13.05 -1.91 -25.75
N VAL A 216 -12.62 -1.19 -24.70
CA VAL A 216 -12.04 -1.81 -23.51
C VAL A 216 -13.00 -2.82 -22.87
N LYS A 217 -14.32 -2.53 -22.80
CA LYS A 217 -15.29 -3.52 -22.28
C LYS A 217 -15.36 -4.77 -23.12
N VAL A 218 -15.40 -4.62 -24.44
CA VAL A 218 -15.53 -5.74 -25.39
C VAL A 218 -14.27 -6.62 -25.30
N GLU A 219 -13.08 -6.03 -25.34
CA GLU A 219 -11.82 -6.77 -25.27
C GLU A 219 -11.65 -7.52 -23.94
N ARG A 220 -12.14 -6.94 -22.84
CA ARG A 220 -12.14 -7.59 -21.52
C ARG A 220 -13.28 -8.60 -21.33
N GLY A 221 -14.08 -8.87 -22.37
CA GLY A 221 -15.23 -9.78 -22.32
C GLY A 221 -16.34 -9.35 -21.35
N ARG A 222 -16.44 -8.04 -21.07
CA ARG A 222 -17.50 -7.45 -20.22
C ARG A 222 -18.74 -7.05 -21.03
N SER A 223 -18.64 -7.05 -22.36
CA SER A 223 -19.71 -6.94 -23.35
C SER A 223 -19.52 -8.06 -24.38
N ASP A 224 -20.61 -8.60 -24.95
CA ASP A 224 -20.51 -9.72 -25.90
C ASP A 224 -19.86 -9.27 -27.21
N ASP A 225 -20.22 -8.07 -27.69
CA ASP A 225 -19.64 -7.47 -28.88
C ASP A 225 -19.81 -5.94 -28.92
N TRP A 226 -19.21 -5.35 -29.95
CA TRP A 226 -19.32 -3.92 -30.25
C TRP A 226 -20.75 -3.48 -30.60
N ASN A 227 -21.56 -4.36 -31.20
CA ASN A 227 -22.96 -4.04 -31.55
C ASN A 227 -23.84 -3.88 -30.31
N GLU A 228 -23.55 -4.60 -29.24
CA GLU A 228 -24.22 -4.48 -27.96
C GLU A 228 -24.00 -3.10 -27.33
N GLU A 229 -22.77 -2.57 -27.37
CA GLU A 229 -22.45 -1.23 -26.88
C GLU A 229 -23.04 -0.12 -27.78
N LEU A 230 -23.15 -0.38 -29.09
CA LEU A 230 -23.73 0.57 -30.06
C LEU A 230 -25.25 0.70 -29.97
N LYS A 231 -25.94 -0.41 -29.72
CA LYS A 231 -27.40 -0.47 -29.66
C LYS A 231 -27.99 0.62 -28.75
N PRO A 232 -27.57 0.80 -27.49
CA PRO A 232 -28.16 1.79 -26.62
C PRO A 232 -27.85 3.24 -27.05
N VAL A 233 -26.73 3.49 -27.75
CA VAL A 233 -26.44 4.82 -28.35
C VAL A 233 -27.37 5.09 -29.53
N ARG A 234 -27.49 4.13 -30.45
CA ARG A 234 -28.39 4.23 -31.59
C ARG A 234 -29.84 4.41 -31.14
N ASP A 235 -30.31 3.57 -30.21
CA ASP A 235 -31.66 3.64 -29.67
C ASP A 235 -31.89 5.00 -28.95
N GLY A 236 -30.84 5.56 -28.32
CA GLY A 236 -30.85 6.91 -27.74
C GLY A 236 -30.95 8.04 -28.79
N PHE A 237 -30.29 7.91 -29.94
CA PHE A 237 -30.45 8.85 -31.06
C PHE A 237 -31.83 8.70 -31.72
N GLU A 238 -32.42 7.50 -31.67
CA GLU A 238 -33.75 7.18 -32.17
C GLU A 238 -34.89 7.61 -31.20
N ASP A 239 -34.59 8.04 -29.97
CA ASP A 239 -35.58 8.66 -29.07
C ASP A 239 -35.98 10.06 -29.58
N ARG A 240 -37.27 10.37 -29.56
CA ARG A 240 -37.81 11.68 -30.00
C ARG A 240 -37.48 12.82 -29.04
N ASN A 241 -37.04 12.53 -27.81
CA ASN A 241 -36.59 13.54 -26.85
C ASN A 241 -35.12 13.96 -27.07
N ASN A 242 -34.45 13.39 -28.07
CA ASN A 242 -33.11 13.72 -28.55
C ASN A 242 -33.32 14.14 -30.02
N PRO A 243 -32.72 15.22 -30.55
CA PRO A 243 -31.56 15.97 -30.04
C PRO A 243 -31.85 17.27 -29.28
N ASP A 244 -30.85 17.80 -28.56
CA ASP A 244 -30.88 19.13 -27.96
C ASP A 244 -30.54 20.21 -28.99
N ARG A 245 -31.26 21.34 -28.95
CA ARG A 245 -31.09 22.50 -29.84
C ARG A 245 -30.70 23.71 -29.00
N ALA A 246 -29.42 24.07 -29.03
CA ALA A 246 -28.92 25.25 -28.34
C ALA A 246 -27.83 25.94 -29.16
N ASN A 247 -27.75 27.26 -29.04
CA ASN A 247 -26.65 28.08 -29.59
C ASN A 247 -26.36 27.92 -31.10
N GLY A 248 -27.35 27.53 -31.91
CA GLY A 248 -27.16 27.33 -33.35
C GLY A 248 -26.66 25.93 -33.74
N GLU A 249 -26.70 24.97 -32.82
CA GLU A 249 -26.23 23.60 -33.01
C GLU A 249 -27.33 22.59 -32.62
N ILE A 250 -27.30 21.42 -33.24
CA ILE A 250 -28.07 20.24 -32.81
C ILE A 250 -27.07 19.24 -32.22
N ARG A 251 -27.27 18.83 -30.95
CA ARG A 251 -26.38 17.88 -30.28
C ARG A 251 -27.08 16.58 -29.94
N PHE A 252 -26.42 15.47 -30.27
CA PHE A 252 -26.89 14.12 -29.95
C PHE A 252 -26.18 13.60 -28.72
N SER A 253 -26.95 13.19 -27.72
CA SER A 253 -26.41 12.67 -26.46
C SER A 253 -26.77 11.21 -26.20
N TYR A 254 -26.02 10.59 -25.29
CA TYR A 254 -26.28 9.28 -24.73
C TYR A 254 -26.11 9.31 -23.19
N GLY A 255 -26.75 8.39 -22.46
CA GLY A 255 -26.43 8.16 -21.03
C GLY A 255 -27.44 8.66 -19.99
N GLY A 256 -28.68 8.98 -20.35
CA GLY A 256 -29.72 9.34 -19.38
C GLY A 256 -29.35 10.59 -18.56
N MET A 257 -29.07 10.46 -17.25
CA MET A 257 -28.79 11.60 -16.38
C MET A 257 -27.40 12.24 -16.60
N THR A 258 -26.41 11.52 -17.12
CA THR A 258 -25.04 12.03 -17.28
C THR A 258 -24.74 12.67 -18.63
N HIS A 259 -25.73 12.76 -19.54
CA HIS A 259 -25.66 13.38 -20.88
C HIS A 259 -24.25 13.50 -21.46
N ARG A 260 -23.78 12.45 -22.13
CA ARG A 260 -22.53 12.47 -22.91
C ARG A 260 -22.83 12.93 -24.32
N TRP A 261 -22.16 13.98 -24.80
CA TRP A 261 -22.37 14.52 -26.14
C TRP A 261 -21.52 13.77 -27.14
N MET A 262 -22.17 13.19 -28.15
CA MET A 262 -21.54 12.29 -29.10
C MET A 262 -21.25 12.97 -30.43
N PHE A 263 -22.23 13.70 -30.95
CA PHE A 263 -22.11 14.42 -32.21
C PHE A 263 -22.78 15.78 -32.11
N GLN A 264 -22.20 16.74 -32.82
CA GLN A 264 -22.76 18.06 -33.04
C GLN A 264 -23.06 18.26 -34.53
N ILE A 265 -24.18 18.89 -34.85
CA ILE A 265 -24.55 19.27 -36.20
C ILE A 265 -24.62 20.79 -36.29
N THR A 266 -23.94 21.32 -37.29
CA THR A 266 -23.90 22.74 -37.65
C THR A 266 -24.44 22.96 -39.05
N THR A 267 -24.85 24.19 -39.36
CA THR A 267 -25.28 24.58 -40.72
C THR A 267 -24.37 25.65 -41.30
N ASP A 268 -24.12 25.60 -42.61
CA ASP A 268 -23.29 26.59 -43.31
C ASP A 268 -23.84 28.03 -43.18
N GLU A 269 -25.16 28.17 -42.97
CA GLU A 269 -25.87 29.46 -42.84
C GLU A 269 -26.06 29.90 -41.38
N GLY A 270 -25.67 29.06 -40.40
CA GLY A 270 -25.82 29.31 -38.96
C GLY A 270 -27.25 29.28 -38.43
N ASN A 271 -28.26 29.07 -39.29
CA ASN A 271 -29.64 28.89 -38.86
C ASN A 271 -29.96 27.39 -38.73
N ILE A 272 -30.08 26.92 -37.49
CA ILE A 272 -30.41 25.53 -37.16
C ILE A 272 -31.92 25.29 -37.06
N GLU A 273 -32.73 26.37 -37.01
CA GLU A 273 -34.19 26.27 -36.77
C GLU A 273 -34.92 25.57 -37.92
N ASP A 274 -34.42 25.74 -39.15
CA ASP A 274 -35.02 25.17 -40.37
C ASP A 274 -34.59 23.71 -40.64
N VAL A 275 -33.68 23.15 -39.83
CA VAL A 275 -33.18 21.79 -40.01
C VAL A 275 -34.23 20.77 -39.55
N SER A 276 -34.52 19.80 -40.41
CA SER A 276 -35.38 18.67 -40.06
C SER A 276 -34.70 17.77 -39.01
N GLU A 277 -35.39 17.49 -37.90
CA GLU A 277 -34.88 16.57 -36.86
C GLU A 277 -34.66 15.16 -37.40
N ASP A 278 -35.53 14.69 -38.30
CA ASP A 278 -35.40 13.37 -38.92
C ASP A 278 -34.14 13.28 -39.80
N GLU A 279 -33.78 14.37 -40.46
CA GLU A 279 -32.57 14.46 -41.28
C GLU A 279 -31.32 14.53 -40.42
N ALA A 280 -31.31 15.38 -39.40
CA ALA A 280 -30.25 15.47 -38.40
C ALA A 280 -29.98 14.11 -37.73
N ARG A 281 -31.05 13.42 -37.32
CA ARG A 281 -30.99 12.08 -36.72
C ARG A 281 -30.45 11.03 -37.67
N SER A 282 -30.92 11.04 -38.92
CA SER A 282 -30.43 10.11 -39.94
C SER A 282 -28.93 10.31 -40.18
N LEU A 283 -28.47 11.56 -40.21
CA LEU A 283 -27.07 11.91 -40.37
C LEU A 283 -26.22 11.49 -39.15
N ALA A 284 -26.74 11.66 -37.93
CA ALA A 284 -26.08 11.19 -36.70
C ALA A 284 -25.92 9.67 -36.63
N ILE A 285 -26.94 8.92 -37.00
CA ILE A 285 -26.87 7.45 -37.06
C ILE A 285 -25.89 7.00 -38.15
N GLU A 286 -25.84 7.70 -39.28
CA GLU A 286 -24.90 7.42 -40.36
C GLU A 286 -23.45 7.71 -39.95
N ALA A 287 -23.19 8.84 -39.29
CA ALA A 287 -21.88 9.18 -38.75
C ALA A 287 -21.43 8.18 -37.68
N LEU A 288 -22.34 7.75 -36.80
CA LEU A 288 -22.07 6.70 -35.82
C LEU A 288 -21.66 5.39 -36.50
N ARG A 289 -22.39 4.95 -37.54
CA ARG A 289 -22.03 3.74 -38.30
C ARG A 289 -20.67 3.84 -38.99
N GLN A 290 -20.37 4.98 -39.61
CA GLN A 290 -19.04 5.18 -40.21
C GLN A 290 -17.92 5.18 -39.17
N THR A 291 -18.18 5.78 -38.01
CA THR A 291 -17.23 5.80 -36.89
C THR A 291 -16.90 4.38 -36.44
N VAL A 292 -17.92 3.52 -36.37
CA VAL A 292 -17.78 2.09 -36.07
C VAL A 292 -16.99 1.37 -37.14
N ASP A 293 -17.37 1.54 -38.40
CA ASP A 293 -16.70 0.88 -39.53
C ASP A 293 -15.22 1.29 -39.59
N GLN A 294 -14.90 2.54 -39.21
CA GLN A 294 -13.53 3.04 -39.13
C GLN A 294 -12.73 2.31 -38.04
N VAL A 295 -13.27 2.21 -36.83
CA VAL A 295 -12.65 1.50 -35.70
C VAL A 295 -12.35 0.04 -36.04
N ASP A 296 -13.27 -0.64 -36.73
CA ASP A 296 -13.09 -2.04 -37.14
C ASP A 296 -12.04 -2.22 -38.26
N SER A 297 -11.67 -1.15 -38.97
CA SER A 297 -10.83 -1.19 -40.16
C SER A 297 -9.39 -0.72 -39.95
N GLU A 298 -9.11 0.05 -38.88
CA GLU A 298 -7.81 0.67 -38.63
C GLU A 298 -7.12 0.01 -37.42
N ASP A 299 -5.89 -0.51 -37.63
CA ASP A 299 -5.08 -1.12 -36.56
C ASP A 299 -4.74 -0.10 -35.45
N GLN A 300 -4.66 1.19 -35.77
CA GLN A 300 -4.54 2.30 -34.82
C GLN A 300 -5.72 3.25 -35.04
N PRO A 301 -6.43 3.70 -33.99
CA PRO A 301 -6.07 3.66 -32.56
C PRO A 301 -6.57 2.41 -31.80
N TYR A 302 -7.20 1.44 -32.45
CA TYR A 302 -7.77 0.24 -31.80
C TYR A 302 -6.77 -0.51 -30.91
N GLN A 303 -5.51 -0.68 -31.36
CA GLN A 303 -4.46 -1.31 -30.55
C GLN A 303 -4.27 -0.67 -29.16
N LYS A 304 -4.48 0.65 -29.03
CA LYS A 304 -4.36 1.34 -27.73
C LYS A 304 -5.46 0.91 -26.75
N ALA A 305 -6.67 0.65 -27.25
CA ALA A 305 -7.75 0.13 -26.43
C ALA A 305 -7.48 -1.32 -26.00
N LEU A 306 -6.89 -2.13 -26.88
CA LEU A 306 -6.46 -3.49 -26.55
C LEU A 306 -5.36 -3.49 -25.48
N ASP A 307 -4.30 -2.70 -25.65
CA ASP A 307 -3.22 -2.55 -24.67
C ASP A 307 -3.76 -2.05 -23.32
N ALA A 308 -4.75 -1.15 -23.35
CA ALA A 308 -5.39 -0.64 -22.14
C ALA A 308 -6.25 -1.71 -21.45
N ALA A 309 -6.95 -2.55 -22.21
CA ALA A 309 -7.69 -3.69 -21.68
C ALA A 309 -6.77 -4.69 -20.97
N GLU A 310 -5.64 -5.05 -21.60
CA GLU A 310 -4.62 -5.92 -21.01
C GLU A 310 -4.01 -5.30 -19.74
N THR A 311 -3.79 -3.98 -19.76
CA THR A 311 -3.31 -3.24 -18.58
C THR A 311 -4.30 -3.31 -17.42
N LEU A 312 -5.60 -3.17 -17.67
CA LEU A 312 -6.62 -3.29 -16.61
C LEU A 312 -6.73 -4.72 -16.07
N ASP A 313 -6.59 -5.73 -16.91
CA ASP A 313 -6.61 -7.13 -16.46
C ASP A 313 -5.37 -7.46 -15.62
N THR A 314 -4.20 -6.96 -16.03
CA THR A 314 -2.96 -7.06 -15.24
C THR A 314 -3.14 -6.35 -13.89
N LEU A 315 -3.72 -5.15 -13.87
CA LEU A 315 -4.01 -4.44 -12.63
C LEU A 315 -5.00 -5.21 -11.73
N GLU A 316 -5.99 -5.89 -12.29
CA GLU A 316 -6.95 -6.71 -11.53
C GLU A 316 -6.23 -7.88 -10.84
N GLU A 317 -5.26 -8.50 -11.51
CA GLU A 317 -4.38 -9.53 -10.93
C GLU A 317 -3.43 -8.95 -9.86
N GLU A 318 -2.74 -7.85 -10.13
CA GLU A 318 -1.84 -7.19 -9.18
C GLU A 318 -2.55 -6.76 -7.90
N ILE A 319 -3.77 -6.21 -8.01
CA ILE A 319 -4.59 -5.86 -6.84
C ILE A 319 -5.04 -7.10 -6.07
N HIS A 320 -5.31 -8.22 -6.77
CA HIS A 320 -5.60 -9.48 -6.13
C HIS A 320 -4.39 -10.03 -5.37
N GLU A 321 -3.20 -10.02 -5.99
CA GLU A 321 -1.96 -10.44 -5.35
C GLU A 321 -1.62 -9.56 -4.14
N LEU A 322 -1.73 -8.23 -4.28
CA LEU A 322 -1.59 -7.29 -3.16
C LEU A 322 -2.51 -7.67 -2.00
N ARG A 323 -3.79 -7.95 -2.28
CA ARG A 323 -4.73 -8.38 -1.24
C ARG A 323 -4.27 -9.66 -0.55
N MET A 324 -3.81 -10.64 -1.31
CA MET A 324 -3.33 -11.91 -0.76
C MET A 324 -2.07 -11.75 0.09
N GLU A 325 -1.12 -10.93 -0.35
CA GLU A 325 0.07 -10.60 0.42
C GLU A 325 -0.29 -9.87 1.72
N LEU A 326 -1.19 -8.88 1.67
CA LEU A 326 -1.67 -8.18 2.85
C LEU A 326 -2.30 -9.15 3.87
N ILE A 327 -3.09 -10.13 3.41
CA ILE A 327 -3.65 -11.17 4.28
C ILE A 327 -2.54 -12.03 4.89
N GLU A 328 -1.51 -12.40 4.12
CA GLU A 328 -0.37 -13.14 4.64
C GLU A 328 0.37 -12.36 5.72
N TYR A 329 0.69 -11.08 5.46
CA TYR A 329 1.33 -10.19 6.43
C TYR A 329 0.49 -10.01 7.69
N ALA A 330 -0.83 -9.86 7.57
CA ALA A 330 -1.73 -9.78 8.72
C ALA A 330 -1.64 -11.03 9.62
N GLY A 331 -1.50 -12.21 9.02
CA GLY A 331 -1.35 -13.49 9.73
C GLY A 331 0.02 -13.75 10.37
N ARG A 332 1.04 -12.90 10.12
CA ARG A 332 2.39 -13.14 10.64
C ARG A 332 2.46 -12.93 12.17
N PRO A 333 3.11 -13.84 12.92
CA PRO A 333 3.28 -13.69 14.36
C PRO A 333 4.28 -12.59 14.73
N VAL A 334 5.30 -12.38 13.90
CA VAL A 334 6.33 -11.34 14.01
C VAL A 334 6.71 -10.92 12.59
N PHE A 335 6.81 -9.61 12.36
CA PHE A 335 7.24 -9.09 11.06
C PHE A 335 8.78 -9.19 10.95
N PRO A 336 9.31 -9.67 9.80
CA PRO A 336 10.75 -9.71 9.56
C PRO A 336 11.29 -8.30 9.33
N GLY A 337 12.59 -8.07 9.54
CA GLY A 337 13.26 -6.78 9.33
C GLY A 337 13.77 -6.17 10.65
N ASP A 338 14.96 -5.59 10.59
CA ASP A 338 15.51 -4.77 11.67
C ASP A 338 15.07 -3.32 11.43
N CYS A 339 14.46 -2.68 12.42
CA CYS A 339 14.11 -1.25 12.33
C CYS A 339 14.77 -0.46 13.46
N ASP A 340 15.10 0.79 13.16
CA ASP A 340 15.77 1.71 14.09
C ASP A 340 14.96 1.88 15.40
N TYR A 341 13.63 1.73 15.36
CA TYR A 341 12.77 1.85 16.55
C TYR A 341 12.98 0.71 17.57
N LEU A 342 13.33 -0.50 17.11
CA LEU A 342 13.67 -1.60 18.01
C LEU A 342 15.02 -1.33 18.71
N ASP A 343 15.93 -0.64 18.03
CA ASP A 343 17.23 -0.26 18.56
C ASP A 343 17.13 0.92 19.55
N GLU A 344 16.32 1.95 19.24
CA GLU A 344 16.07 3.08 20.14
C GLU A 344 15.40 2.64 21.46
N ALA A 345 14.39 1.77 21.38
CA ALA A 345 13.72 1.23 22.56
C ALA A 345 14.65 0.35 23.43
N ALA A 346 15.62 -0.32 22.81
CA ALA A 346 16.64 -1.07 23.54
C ALA A 346 17.63 -0.15 24.28
N ILE A 347 17.89 1.05 23.75
CA ILE A 347 18.80 2.04 24.34
C ILE A 347 18.10 2.82 25.47
N GLU A 348 16.85 3.27 25.32
CA GLU A 348 16.13 3.99 26.38
C GLU A 348 15.88 3.12 27.63
N GLY A 349 15.67 1.81 27.45
CA GLY A 349 15.60 0.85 28.56
C GLY A 349 16.91 0.69 29.32
N ALA A 350 18.04 0.99 28.68
CA ALA A 350 19.38 0.93 29.27
C ALA A 350 19.83 2.27 29.90
N GLU A 351 19.37 3.41 29.39
CA GLU A 351 19.76 4.75 29.86
C GLU A 351 18.81 5.37 30.90
N SER A 352 17.56 4.91 31.00
CA SER A 352 16.58 5.44 31.98
C SER A 352 16.81 5.01 33.44
N ARG A 353 18.03 4.63 33.84
CA ARG A 353 18.36 4.23 35.22
C ARG A 353 19.72 4.67 35.75
#